data_AF-A0A9E4AIB3-F1
#
_entry.id   AF-A0A9E4AIB3-F1
#
_cell.length_a   1.000
_cell.length_b   1.000
_cell.length_c   1.000
_cell.angle_alpha   90.00
_cell.angle_beta   90.00
_cell.angle_gamma   90.00
#
_symmetry.space_group_name_H-M   'P 1'
#
loop_
_entity.id
_entity.type
_entity.pdbx_description
1 polymer ?
#
loop_
_entity_poly.entity_id
_entity_poly.type
_entity_poly.pdbx_seq_one_letter_code
_entity_poly.pdbx_strand_id
1 'polypeptide(L)'
;MTNTIRMPGINSNILALISFILIFAMMFLTVHPALAEHDCDDEKAAMDAARLLYEIAYIVHYLAELALELAEATGIDWLIEQAEEALQEAAEFLVEATVDWQNARDAYIECRKTKHASAGCESGGCGYA
;
A
#
# COMPACT_ATOMS: atom_id res chain seq x y z
N MET A 1 0.73 -45.70 2.89
CA MET A 1 0.44 -44.89 4.08
C MET A 1 0.45 -43.44 3.63
N THR A 2 -0.72 -42.82 3.53
CA THR A 2 -0.86 -41.45 2.99
C THR A 2 -1.09 -40.52 4.17
N ASN A 3 -0.08 -39.73 4.53
CA ASN A 3 -0.18 -38.74 5.59
C ASN A 3 -1.13 -37.64 5.14
N THR A 4 -2.33 -37.62 5.72
CA THR A 4 -3.30 -36.54 5.53
C THR A 4 -2.92 -35.44 6.50
N ILE A 5 -2.27 -34.38 6.01
CA ILE A 5 -2.02 -33.17 6.78
C ILE A 5 -3.40 -32.53 7.04
N ARG A 6 -3.91 -32.70 8.26
CA ARG A 6 -5.09 -31.95 8.72
C ARG A 6 -4.64 -30.51 8.95
N MET A 7 -4.98 -29.61 8.03
CA MET A 7 -4.89 -28.18 8.31
C MET A 7 -5.80 -27.86 9.51
N PRO A 8 -5.33 -27.12 10.53
CA PRO A 8 -6.20 -26.61 11.56
C PRO A 8 -7.25 -25.70 10.91
N GLY A 9 -8.50 -25.84 11.33
CA GLY A 9 -9.65 -25.21 10.69
C GLY A 9 -9.56 -23.69 10.70
N ILE A 10 -8.92 -23.12 9.68
CA ILE A 10 -9.10 -21.72 9.30
C ILE A 10 -10.57 -21.61 8.94
N ASN A 11 -11.32 -20.92 9.80
CA ASN A 11 -12.74 -20.63 9.60
C ASN A 11 -12.91 -20.13 8.17
N SER A 12 -13.73 -20.81 7.35
CA SER A 12 -13.89 -20.51 5.91
C SER A 12 -14.20 -19.03 5.63
N ASN A 13 -14.80 -18.35 6.60
CA ASN A 13 -15.07 -16.91 6.59
C ASN A 13 -13.81 -16.04 6.59
N ILE A 14 -12.74 -16.43 7.30
CA ILE A 14 -11.47 -15.70 7.34
C ILE A 14 -10.76 -15.84 5.99
N LEU A 15 -10.74 -17.05 5.42
CA LEU A 15 -10.13 -17.29 4.12
C LEU A 15 -10.89 -16.55 3.00
N ALA A 16 -12.22 -16.50 3.08
CA ALA A 16 -13.05 -15.73 2.18
C ALA A 16 -12.83 -14.22 2.33
N LEU A 17 -12.66 -13.72 3.56
CA LEU A 17 -12.36 -12.32 3.83
C LEU A 17 -11.00 -11.91 3.25
N ILE A 18 -9.96 -12.72 3.48
CA ILE A 18 -8.62 -12.51 2.94
C ILE A 18 -8.65 -12.53 1.40
N SER A 19 -9.37 -13.49 0.81
CA SER A 19 -9.53 -13.59 -0.65
C SER A 19 -10.27 -12.39 -1.23
N PHE A 20 -11.29 -11.88 -0.52
CA PHE A 20 -12.03 -10.68 -0.93
C PHE A 20 -11.15 -9.43 -0.89
N ILE A 21 -10.35 -9.25 0.17
CA ILE A 21 -9.38 -8.15 0.28
C ILE A 21 -8.36 -8.19 -0.86
N LEU A 22 -7.83 -9.37 -1.19
CA LEU A 22 -6.87 -9.55 -2.28
C LEU A 22 -7.48 -9.22 -3.67
N ILE A 23 -8.72 -9.65 -3.92
CA ILE A 23 -9.43 -9.32 -5.17
C ILE A 23 -9.69 -7.81 -5.27
N PHE A 24 -10.08 -7.18 -4.15
CA PHE A 24 -10.29 -5.73 -4.12
C PHE A 24 -8.99 -4.97 -4.38
N ALA A 25 -7.88 -5.40 -3.79
CA ALA A 25 -6.56 -4.83 -4.05
C ALA A 25 -6.14 -4.96 -5.53
N MET A 26 -6.40 -6.12 -6.17
CA MET A 26 -6.14 -6.31 -7.60
C MET A 26 -7.04 -5.46 -8.51
N MET A 27 -8.31 -5.23 -8.12
CA MET A 27 -9.19 -4.32 -8.84
C MET A 27 -8.69 -2.88 -8.78
N PHE A 28 -8.17 -2.43 -7.62
CA PHE A 28 -7.55 -1.11 -7.50
C PHE A 28 -6.27 -0.97 -8.34
N LEU A 29 -5.49 -2.04 -8.50
CA LEU A 29 -4.29 -2.03 -9.36
C LEU A 29 -4.62 -1.96 -10.87
N THR A 30 -5.83 -2.36 -11.29
CA THR A 30 -6.19 -2.52 -12.72
C THR A 30 -7.04 -1.38 -13.29
N VAL A 31 -7.59 -0.50 -12.47
CA VAL A 31 -8.27 0.72 -12.93
C VAL A 31 -7.20 1.81 -13.12
N HIS A 32 -6.45 1.72 -14.22
CA HIS A 32 -5.82 2.90 -14.84
C HIS A 32 -6.88 3.56 -15.71
N PRO A 33 -7.50 4.69 -15.29
CA PRO A 33 -8.44 5.36 -16.15
C PRO A 33 -7.64 6.13 -17.20
N ALA A 34 -7.89 5.83 -18.48
CA ALA A 34 -7.54 6.68 -19.60
C ALA A 34 -8.29 8.03 -19.45
N LEU A 35 -7.72 8.93 -18.66
CA LEU A 35 -8.11 10.33 -18.55
C LEU A 35 -7.13 11.15 -19.37
N ALA A 36 -7.60 12.24 -19.96
CA ALA A 36 -6.76 13.18 -20.70
C ALA A 36 -5.53 13.52 -19.85
N GLU A 37 -4.37 13.07 -20.32
CA GLU A 37 -3.07 13.10 -19.63
C GLU A 37 -2.72 14.57 -19.34
N HIS A 38 -3.05 15.03 -18.14
CA HIS A 38 -2.51 16.29 -17.64
C HIS A 38 -1.04 16.03 -17.33
N ASP A 39 -0.14 17.00 -17.60
CA ASP A 39 1.31 16.82 -17.55
C ASP A 39 1.90 16.28 -16.20
N CYS A 40 1.07 16.10 -15.15
CA CYS A 40 1.46 15.51 -13.86
C CYS A 40 0.44 14.49 -13.29
N ASP A 41 -0.48 13.96 -14.10
CA ASP A 41 -1.50 13.02 -13.60
C ASP A 41 -0.89 11.67 -13.20
N ASP A 42 0.17 11.24 -13.89
CA ASP A 42 0.90 10.01 -13.58
C ASP A 42 1.65 10.11 -12.24
N GLU A 43 2.36 11.22 -12.01
CA GLU A 43 3.04 11.46 -10.73
C GLU A 43 2.04 11.60 -9.58
N LYS A 44 0.85 12.17 -9.86
CA LYS A 44 -0.23 12.23 -8.88
C LYS A 44 -0.78 10.85 -8.55
N ALA A 45 -1.02 10.01 -9.57
CA ALA A 45 -1.49 8.65 -9.38
C ALA A 45 -0.46 7.82 -8.60
N ALA A 46 0.83 7.96 -8.91
CA ALA A 46 1.92 7.33 -8.17
C ALA A 46 1.98 7.81 -6.71
N MET A 47 1.82 9.12 -6.47
CA MET A 47 1.77 9.68 -5.11
C MET A 47 0.57 9.14 -4.33
N ASP A 48 -0.62 9.08 -4.93
CA ASP A 48 -1.83 8.58 -4.28
C ASP A 48 -1.72 7.07 -3.98
N ALA A 49 -1.12 6.29 -4.87
CA ALA A 49 -0.84 4.87 -4.64
C ALA A 49 0.18 4.67 -3.50
N ALA A 50 1.29 5.41 -3.50
CA ALA A 50 2.30 5.35 -2.44
C ALA A 50 1.72 5.81 -1.09
N ARG A 51 0.84 6.81 -1.09
CA ARG A 51 0.11 7.23 0.11
C ARG A 51 -0.77 6.12 0.66
N LEU A 52 -1.51 5.43 -0.19
CA LEU A 52 -2.36 4.32 0.23
C LEU A 52 -1.52 3.19 0.86
N LEU A 53 -0.37 2.86 0.27
CA LEU A 53 0.57 1.89 0.83
C LEU A 53 1.10 2.33 2.20
N TYR A 54 1.46 3.60 2.36
CA TYR A 54 1.85 4.17 3.66
C TYR A 54 0.73 4.03 4.71
N GLU A 55 -0.52 4.36 4.35
CA GLU A 55 -1.66 4.24 5.27
C GLU A 55 -1.90 2.77 5.67
N ILE A 56 -1.74 1.82 4.74
CA ILE A 56 -1.82 0.38 5.04
C ILE A 56 -0.68 -0.04 5.97
N ALA A 57 0.56 0.34 5.66
CA ALA A 57 1.73 -0.01 6.46
C ALA A 57 1.61 0.50 7.91
N TYR A 58 1.05 1.71 8.09
CA TYR A 58 0.78 2.27 9.40
C TYR A 58 -0.23 1.43 10.19
N ILE A 59 -1.32 1.00 9.54
CA ILE A 59 -2.32 0.13 10.17
C ILE A 59 -1.70 -1.23 10.53
N VAL A 60 -0.89 -1.81 9.64
CA VAL A 60 -0.22 -3.10 9.88
C VAL A 60 0.72 -3.01 11.09
N HIS A 61 1.52 -1.95 11.18
CA HIS A 61 2.38 -1.69 12.35
C HIS A 61 1.56 -1.62 13.65
N TYR A 62 0.49 -0.83 13.65
CA TYR A 62 -0.38 -0.70 14.83
C TYR A 62 -1.02 -2.04 15.24
N LEU A 63 -1.44 -2.86 14.27
CA LEU A 63 -1.97 -4.19 14.55
C LEU A 63 -0.91 -5.14 15.10
N ALA A 64 0.35 -5.01 14.67
CA ALA A 64 1.45 -5.80 15.20
C ALA A 64 1.80 -5.39 16.64
N GLU A 65 1.74 -4.10 16.99
CA GLU A 65 1.88 -3.63 18.37
C GLU A 65 0.80 -4.26 19.28
N LEU A 66 -0.47 -4.22 18.84
CA LEU A 66 -1.57 -4.85 19.58
C LEU A 66 -1.40 -6.38 19.70
N ALA A 67 -0.87 -7.03 18.66
CA ALA A 67 -0.62 -8.47 18.69
C ALA A 67 0.47 -8.82 19.72
N LEU A 68 1.50 -7.99 19.84
CA LEU A 68 2.53 -8.14 20.87
C LEU A 68 1.96 -7.97 22.28
N GLU A 69 1.17 -6.91 22.53
CA GLU A 69 0.51 -6.71 23.82
C GLU A 69 -0.37 -7.92 24.23
N LEU A 70 -1.10 -8.49 23.26
CA LEU A 70 -1.91 -9.69 23.48
C LEU A 70 -1.05 -10.93 23.73
N ALA A 71 0.05 -11.10 23.00
CA ALA A 71 0.98 -12.21 23.18
C ALA A 71 1.65 -12.16 24.57
N GLU A 72 2.10 -10.98 25.01
CA GLU A 72 2.66 -10.75 26.34
C GLU A 72 1.65 -11.11 27.44
N ALA A 73 0.37 -10.78 27.25
CA ALA A 73 -0.69 -11.13 28.19
C ALA A 73 -0.93 -12.65 28.32
N THR A 74 -0.53 -13.45 27.32
CA THR A 74 -0.62 -14.92 27.40
C THR A 74 0.50 -15.54 28.25
N GLY A 75 1.65 -14.88 28.36
CA GLY A 75 2.86 -15.42 29.00
C GLY A 75 3.47 -16.64 28.29
N ILE A 76 3.16 -16.85 27.01
CA ILE A 76 3.67 -17.96 26.21
C ILE A 76 4.83 -17.45 25.34
N ASP A 77 6.06 -17.82 25.70
CA ASP A 77 7.29 -17.26 25.10
C ASP A 77 7.32 -17.33 23.56
N TRP A 78 6.93 -18.46 22.95
CA TRP A 78 6.98 -18.59 21.48
C TRP A 78 5.96 -17.70 20.76
N LEU A 79 4.84 -17.32 21.41
CA LEU A 79 3.89 -16.37 20.84
C LEU A 79 4.43 -14.94 20.92
N ILE A 80 5.17 -14.62 21.99
CA ILE A 80 5.82 -13.32 22.15
C ILE A 80 6.90 -13.16 21.09
N GLU A 81 7.78 -14.16 20.92
CA GLU A 81 8.83 -14.15 19.89
C GLU A 81 8.24 -13.96 18.48
N GLN A 82 7.16 -14.67 18.13
CA GLN A 82 6.48 -14.47 16.84
C GLN A 82 5.87 -13.08 16.68
N ALA A 83 5.33 -12.49 17.75
CA ALA A 83 4.76 -11.16 17.71
C ALA A 83 5.84 -10.06 17.62
N GLU A 84 7.01 -10.27 18.25
CA GLU A 84 8.18 -9.41 18.11
C GLU A 84 8.72 -9.41 16.68
N GLU A 85 8.87 -10.59 16.07
CA GLU A 85 9.28 -10.73 14.66
C GLU A 85 8.28 -10.03 13.73
N ALA A 86 6.98 -10.24 13.92
CA ALA A 86 5.95 -9.60 13.12
C ALA A 86 5.94 -8.07 13.28
N LEU A 87 6.17 -7.56 14.49
CA LEU A 87 6.30 -6.12 14.74
C LEU A 87 7.53 -5.54 14.05
N GLN A 88 8.65 -6.25 14.08
CA GLN A 88 9.87 -5.82 13.39
C GLN A 88 9.63 -5.74 11.87
N GLU A 89 9.06 -6.78 11.25
CA GLU A 89 8.74 -6.77 9.82
C GLU A 89 7.77 -5.64 9.45
N ALA A 90 6.75 -5.41 10.28
CA ALA A 90 5.80 -4.32 10.07
C ALA A 90 6.44 -2.93 10.19
N ALA A 91 7.41 -2.75 11.10
CA ALA A 91 8.16 -1.53 11.24
C ALA A 91 9.08 -1.26 10.04
N GLU A 92 9.76 -2.29 9.54
CA GLU A 92 10.59 -2.20 8.33
C GLU A 92 9.74 -1.82 7.12
N PHE A 93 8.58 -2.46 6.94
CA PHE A 93 7.62 -2.14 5.88
C PHE A 93 7.09 -0.70 5.99
N LEU A 94 6.79 -0.21 7.20
CA LEU A 94 6.35 1.17 7.41
C LEU A 94 7.43 2.20 7.05
N VAL A 95 8.70 1.90 7.35
CA VAL A 95 9.83 2.77 6.96
C VAL A 95 9.93 2.85 5.43
N GLU A 96 9.90 1.71 4.74
CA GLU A 96 9.95 1.66 3.27
C GLU A 96 8.78 2.44 2.64
N ALA A 97 7.54 2.17 3.07
CA ALA A 97 6.36 2.85 2.56
C ALA A 97 6.39 4.37 2.82
N THR A 98 6.98 4.79 3.95
CA THR A 98 7.16 6.22 4.27
C THR A 98 8.12 6.89 3.28
N VAL A 99 9.25 6.23 2.98
CA VAL A 99 10.25 6.75 2.03
C VAL A 99 9.67 6.81 0.63
N ASP A 100 8.96 5.77 0.20
CA ASP A 100 8.31 5.73 -1.12
C ASP A 100 7.26 6.82 -1.28
N TRP A 101 6.43 7.04 -0.26
CA TRP A 101 5.47 8.13 -0.27
C TRP A 101 6.15 9.51 -0.33
N GLN A 102 7.23 9.70 0.41
CA GLN A 102 8.01 10.95 0.35
C GLN A 102 8.59 11.18 -1.06
N ASN A 103 9.20 10.16 -1.66
CA ASN A 103 9.77 10.24 -3.00
C ASN A 103 8.70 10.55 -4.06
N ALA A 104 7.56 9.86 -4.01
CA ALA A 104 6.46 10.08 -4.95
C ALA A 104 5.83 11.47 -4.79
N ARG A 105 5.68 11.95 -3.54
CA ARG A 105 5.21 13.31 -3.26
C ARG A 105 6.17 14.37 -3.80
N ASP A 106 7.47 14.18 -3.58
CA ASP A 106 8.48 15.14 -4.02
C ASP A 106 8.56 15.18 -5.55
N ALA A 107 8.45 14.03 -6.22
CA ALA A 107 8.33 13.94 -7.68
C ALA A 107 7.09 14.69 -8.21
N TYR A 108 5.92 14.51 -7.59
CA TYR A 108 4.71 15.27 -7.96
C TYR A 108 4.88 16.78 -7.73
N ILE A 109 5.50 17.21 -6.64
CA ILE A 109 5.80 18.61 -6.38
C ILE A 109 6.77 19.18 -7.43
N GLU A 110 7.79 18.42 -7.81
CA GLU A 110 8.74 18.78 -8.86
C GLU A 110 8.06 18.89 -10.23
N CYS A 111 7.23 17.91 -10.58
CA CYS A 111 6.40 17.95 -11.78
C CYS A 111 5.57 19.23 -11.83
N ARG A 112 4.87 19.57 -10.73
CA ARG A 112 4.06 20.80 -10.65
C ARG A 112 4.86 22.11 -10.76
N LYS A 113 6.14 22.09 -10.39
CA LYS A 113 7.03 23.25 -10.48
C LYS A 113 7.67 23.38 -11.86
N THR A 114 7.82 22.27 -12.56
CA THR A 114 8.38 22.23 -13.90
C THR A 114 7.35 22.76 -14.89
N LYS A 115 7.77 23.70 -15.76
CA LYS A 115 6.91 24.14 -16.85
C LYS A 115 6.88 23.05 -17.91
N HIS A 116 5.80 22.30 -17.94
CA HIS A 116 5.53 21.37 -19.02
C HIS A 116 5.06 22.17 -20.23
N ALA A 117 5.77 22.01 -21.35
CA ALA A 117 5.23 22.43 -22.64
C ALA A 117 4.13 21.42 -22.95
N SER A 118 2.88 21.76 -22.61
CA SER A 118 1.72 20.90 -22.85
C SER A 118 1.84 20.25 -24.23
N ALA A 119 1.89 18.92 -24.29
CA ALA A 119 1.96 18.15 -25.53
C ALA A 119 0.65 18.21 -26.35
N GLY A 120 -0.08 19.34 -26.26
CA GLY A 120 -1.31 19.65 -26.96
C GLY A 120 -1.33 21.05 -27.61
N CYS A 121 -0.22 21.78 -27.66
CA CYS A 121 -0.15 23.08 -28.37
C CYS A 121 0.54 23.03 -29.75
N GLU A 122 0.70 21.85 -30.34
CA GLU A 122 1.16 21.70 -31.74
C GLU A 122 -0.03 21.51 -32.70
N SER A 123 -1.00 22.43 -32.68
CA SER A 123 -1.84 22.81 -33.84
C SER A 123 -2.95 23.77 -33.41
N GLY A 124 -2.61 25.05 -33.28
CA GLY A 124 -3.60 26.12 -33.30
C GLY A 124 -4.34 26.40 -31.99
N GLY A 125 -3.68 27.13 -31.10
CA GLY A 125 -4.35 28.12 -30.25
C GLY A 125 -4.82 27.63 -28.88
N CYS A 126 -3.96 27.81 -27.87
CA CYS A 126 -4.40 28.16 -26.53
C CYS A 126 -4.08 29.64 -26.32
N GLY A 127 -5.04 30.50 -26.67
CA GLY A 127 -5.02 31.89 -26.28
C GLY A 127 -5.37 32.00 -24.80
N TYR A 128 -4.50 32.63 -24.02
CA TYR A 128 -4.88 33.34 -22.82
C TYR A 128 -4.32 34.76 -22.93
N ALA A 129 -5.25 35.72 -22.83
CA ALA A 129 -5.03 37.16 -22.87
C ALA A 129 -4.15 37.64 -21.70
#